data_AF-A0A5J4Q474-F1
#
_entry.id   AF-A0A5J4Q474-F1
#
_cell.length_a   1.000
_cell.length_b   1.000
_cell.length_c   1.000
_cell.angle_alpha   90.00
_cell.angle_beta   90.00
_cell.angle_gamma   90.00
#
_symmetry.space_group_name_H-M   'P 1'
#
loop_
_entity.id
_entity.type
_entity.pdbx_description
1 polymer ?
#
loop_
_entity_poly.entity_id
_entity_poly.type
_entity_poly.pdbx_seq_one_letter_code
_entity_poly.pdbx_strand_id
1 'polypeptide(L)' 'TQKQSNGKMECTLEPKYGQVQLNSFAVKAPVGKKLKTAQVQVGGQLIPAKVKQEGTKVLITWVNRITVKSGDKLILVLV' A
#
# COMPACT_ATOMS: atom_id res chain seq x y z
N THR A 1 -8.44 3.51 3.54
CA THR A 1 -8.32 4.99 3.56
C THR A 1 -7.02 5.42 2.94
N GLN A 2 -6.96 6.63 2.37
CA GLN A 2 -5.77 7.21 1.78
C GLN A 2 -5.60 8.62 2.33
N LYS A 3 -4.42 8.94 2.85
CA LYS A 3 -4.08 10.25 3.42
C LYS A 3 -2.75 10.71 2.83
N GLN A 4 -2.67 11.99 2.47
CA GLN A 4 -1.44 12.62 1.97
C GLN A 4 -0.99 13.69 2.95
N SER A 5 0.28 13.65 3.37
CA SER A 5 0.85 14.62 4.30
C SER A 5 2.36 14.73 4.09
N ASN A 6 2.91 15.96 4.13
CA ASN A 6 4.36 16.23 4.02
C ASN A 6 5.07 15.49 2.87
N GLY A 7 4.41 15.42 1.71
CA GLY A 7 4.99 14.77 0.53
C GLY A 7 5.05 13.24 0.59
N LYS A 8 4.53 12.63 1.66
CA LYS A 8 4.31 11.19 1.81
C LYS A 8 2.84 10.88 1.60
N MET A 9 2.58 9.68 1.09
CA MET A 9 1.23 9.15 0.97
C MET A 9 1.12 7.89 1.82
N GLU A 10 0.15 7.91 2.74
CA GLU A 10 -0.18 6.81 3.62
C GLU A 10 -1.51 6.19 3.18
N CYS A 11 -1.52 4.89 2.90
CA CYS A 11 -2.75 4.16 2.62
C CYS A 11 -2.94 3.07 3.65
N THR A 12 -4.15 2.99 4.20
CA THR A 12 -4.50 2.00 5.22
C THR A 12 -5.63 1.11 4.72
N LEU A 13 -5.45 -0.21 4.81
CA LEU A 13 -6.53 -1.19 4.69
C LEU A 13 -6.67 -1.92 6.02
N GLU A 14 -7.89 -1.86 6.57
CA GLU A 14 -8.25 -2.47 7.84
C GLU A 14 -9.58 -3.23 7.64
N PRO A 15 -9.53 -4.55 7.43
CA PRO A 15 -10.73 -5.36 7.29
C PRO A 15 -11.53 -5.35 8.60
N LYS A 16 -12.82 -4.97 8.54
CA LYS A 16 -13.70 -5.02 9.72
C LYS A 16 -13.98 -6.46 10.17
N TYR A 17 -14.12 -7.39 9.23
CA TYR A 17 -14.42 -8.79 9.49
C TYR A 17 -13.61 -9.71 8.56
N GLY A 18 -13.28 -10.92 9.05
CA GLY A 18 -12.62 -11.94 8.25
C GLY A 18 -11.18 -11.60 7.87
N GLN A 19 -10.80 -11.92 6.63
CA GLN A 19 -9.48 -11.64 6.08
C GLN A 19 -9.58 -11.25 4.61
N VAL A 20 -8.67 -10.38 4.17
CA VAL A 20 -8.52 -10.00 2.77
C VAL A 20 -7.19 -10.50 2.25
N GLN A 21 -7.25 -11.22 1.14
CA GLN A 21 -6.08 -11.71 0.43
C GLN A 21 -5.81 -10.83 -0.79
N LEU A 22 -4.57 -10.33 -0.90
CA LEU A 22 -4.19 -9.40 -1.96
C LEU A 22 -2.97 -9.93 -2.71
N ASN A 23 -3.04 -9.88 -4.04
CA ASN A 23 -1.88 -10.05 -4.93
C ASN A 23 -1.35 -8.68 -5.39
N SER A 24 -2.24 -7.71 -5.47
CA SER A 24 -1.92 -6.34 -5.87
C SER A 24 -2.92 -5.36 -5.27
N PHE A 25 -2.52 -4.10 -5.16
CA PHE A 25 -3.45 -3.01 -4.94
C PHE A 25 -2.97 -1.74 -5.65
N ALA A 26 -3.93 -0.89 -6.03
CA ALA A 26 -3.65 0.33 -6.76
C ALA A 26 -4.07 1.55 -5.93
N VAL A 27 -3.23 2.57 -5.93
CA VAL A 27 -3.51 3.88 -5.31
C VAL A 27 -3.27 5.00 -6.29
N LYS A 28 -3.94 6.13 -6.06
CA LYS A 28 -3.64 7.35 -6.78
C LYS A 28 -2.24 7.84 -6.39
N ALA A 29 -1.41 8.22 -7.35
CA ALA A 29 -0.11 8.83 -7.10
C ALA A 29 -0.27 10.25 -6.52
N PRO A 30 0.63 10.70 -5.64
CA PRO A 30 0.69 12.10 -5.25
C PRO A 30 0.99 12.98 -6.48
N VAL A 31 0.21 14.05 -6.65
CA VAL A 31 0.29 14.92 -7.83
C VAL A 31 1.68 15.53 -7.95
N GLY A 32 2.28 15.44 -9.14
CA GLY A 32 3.57 16.06 -9.44
C GLY A 32 4.81 15.34 -8.90
N LYS A 33 4.67 14.13 -8.32
CA LYS A 33 5.82 13.36 -7.82
C LYS A 33 5.96 12.00 -8.50
N LYS A 34 7.21 11.68 -8.88
CA LYS A 34 7.63 10.31 -9.19
C LYS A 34 8.00 9.63 -7.88
N LEU A 35 7.38 8.50 -7.60
CA LEU A 35 7.68 7.71 -6.42
C LEU A 35 9.00 6.97 -6.61
N LYS A 36 9.87 7.03 -5.60
CA LYS A 36 11.14 6.30 -5.63
C LYS A 36 11.03 5.00 -4.84
N THR A 37 10.23 5.00 -3.77
CA THR A 37 10.15 3.88 -2.84
C THR A 37 8.72 3.68 -2.34
N ALA A 38 8.39 2.43 -2.01
CA ALA A 38 7.22 2.10 -1.22
C ALA A 38 7.61 1.17 -0.07
N GLN A 39 7.09 1.45 1.10
CA GLN A 39 7.15 0.56 2.25
C GLN A 39 5.75 0.06 2.52
N VAL A 40 5.58 -1.26 2.51
CA VAL A 40 4.33 -1.92 2.89
C VAL A 40 4.55 -2.56 4.24
N GLN A 41 3.65 -2.33 5.19
CA GLN A 41 3.62 -3.01 6.47
C GLN A 41 2.28 -3.72 6.65
N VAL A 42 2.26 -4.95 7.15
CA VAL A 42 1.05 -5.68 7.54
C VAL A 42 1.26 -6.25 8.93
N GLY A 43 0.36 -5.94 9.87
CA GLY A 43 0.45 -6.47 11.24
C GLY A 43 1.79 -6.16 11.93
N GLY A 44 2.41 -5.01 11.61
CA GLY A 44 3.72 -4.61 12.14
C GLY A 44 4.94 -5.09 11.34
N GLN A 45 4.78 -6.01 10.38
CA GLN A 45 5.89 -6.53 9.58
C GLN A 45 6.03 -5.82 8.24
N LEU A 46 7.25 -5.43 7.87
CA LEU A 46 7.54 -4.90 6.53
C LEU A 46 7.51 -6.02 5.49
N ILE A 47 6.68 -5.84 4.46
CA ILE A 47 6.55 -6.79 3.35
C ILE A 47 7.13 -6.17 2.09
N PRO A 48 8.11 -6.83 1.44
CA PRO A 48 8.64 -6.34 0.17
C PRO A 48 7.58 -6.40 -0.93
N ALA A 49 7.45 -5.31 -1.69
CA ALA A 49 6.50 -5.18 -2.79
C ALA A 49 7.15 -4.53 -4.01
N LYS A 50 6.71 -4.91 -5.20
CA LYS A 50 7.05 -4.22 -6.45
C LYS A 50 6.11 -3.04 -6.65
N VAL A 51 6.66 -1.93 -7.11
CA VAL A 51 5.93 -0.68 -7.33
C VAL A 51 6.09 -0.28 -8.77
N LYS A 52 4.98 -0.01 -9.45
CA LYS A 52 4.97 0.52 -10.81
C LYS A 52 4.05 1.74 -10.86
N GLN A 53 4.57 2.87 -11.32
CA GLN A 53 3.77 4.08 -11.51
C GLN A 53 3.39 4.21 -12.99
N GLU A 54 2.09 4.31 -13.26
CA GLU A 54 1.51 4.52 -14.59
C GLU A 54 0.68 5.81 -14.54
N GLY A 55 1.30 6.93 -14.91
CA GLY A 55 0.70 8.26 -14.83
C GLY A 55 0.31 8.63 -13.39
N THR A 56 -1.00 8.73 -13.15
CA THR A 56 -1.59 9.09 -11.85
C THR A 56 -1.93 7.88 -10.97
N LYS A 57 -1.59 6.66 -11.40
CA LYS A 57 -1.82 5.43 -10.65
C LYS A 57 -0.50 4.79 -10.25
N VAL A 58 -0.50 4.20 -9.07
CA VAL A 58 0.61 3.43 -8.51
C VAL A 58 0.07 2.04 -8.25
N LEU A 59 0.63 1.05 -8.95
CA LEU A 59 0.33 -0.34 -8.75
C LEU A 59 1.39 -0.96 -7.84
N ILE A 60 0.93 -1.49 -6.71
CA ILE A 60 1.75 -2.25 -5.78
C ILE A 60 1.42 -3.72 -5.99
N THR A 61 2.42 -4.54 -6.25
CA THR A 61 2.26 -5.99 -6.53
C THR A 61 3.19 -6.78 -5.64
N TRP A 62 2.70 -7.86 -5.06
CA TRP A 62 3.52 -8.80 -4.29
C TRP A 62 3.78 -10.06 -5.09
N VAL A 63 4.97 -10.64 -4.92
CA VAL A 63 5.32 -11.92 -5.56
C VAL A 63 4.44 -13.04 -4.99
N ASN A 64 4.26 -13.02 -3.67
CA ASN A 64 3.36 -13.90 -2.95
C ASN A 64 2.14 -13.12 -2.48
N ARG A 65 1.01 -13.79 -2.41
CA ARG A 65 -0.22 -13.23 -1.86
C ARG A 65 -0.02 -12.84 -0.40
N ILE A 66 -0.45 -11.64 -0.04
CA ILE A 66 -0.48 -11.18 1.35
C ILE A 66 -1.88 -11.39 1.93
N THR A 67 -1.97 -11.65 3.23
CA THR A 67 -3.24 -11.76 3.95
C THR A 67 -3.29 -10.67 5.01
N VAL A 68 -4.35 -9.87 5.01
CA VAL A 68 -4.64 -8.88 6.04
C VAL A 68 -5.84 -9.40 6.82
N LYS A 69 -5.67 -9.69 8.11
CA LYS A 69 -6.76 -10.20 8.95
C LYS A 69 -7.50 -9.04 9.61
N SER A 70 -8.71 -9.31 10.11
CA SER A 70 -9.39 -8.39 11.02
C SER A 70 -8.51 -8.14 12.25
N GLY A 71 -8.39 -6.86 12.64
CA GLY A 71 -7.45 -6.41 13.68
C GLY A 71 -6.07 -6.02 13.15
N ASP A 72 -5.65 -6.52 11.99
CA ASP A 72 -4.43 -6.07 11.32
C ASP A 72 -4.67 -4.83 10.47
N LYS A 73 -3.60 -4.05 10.30
CA LYS A 73 -3.56 -2.94 9.36
C LYS A 73 -2.51 -3.21 8.31
N LEU A 74 -2.91 -3.06 7.06
CA LEU A 74 -1.97 -2.85 5.97
C LEU A 74 -1.72 -1.35 5.85
N ILE A 75 -0.46 -0.94 6.00
CA ILE A 75 -0.01 0.45 5.89
C ILE A 75 0.95 0.52 4.72
N LEU A 76 0.64 1.34 3.72
CA LEU A 76 1.55 1.68 2.63
C LEU A 76 2.06 3.10 2.84
N VAL A 77 3.38 3.27 2.86
CA VAL A 77 4.04 4.58 2.84
C VAL A 77 4.80 4.74 1.53
N LEU A 78 4.44 5.77 0.76
CA LEU A 78 5.10 6.13 -0.49
C LEU A 78 5.93 7.40 -0.31
N VAL A 79 7.19 7.38 -0.79
CA VAL A 79 8.16 8.49 -0.74
C VAL A 79 8.77 8.76 -2.11
#